data_AF-A0A5C6V8F5-F1
#
_entry.id   AF-A0A5C6V8F5-F1
#
_cell.length_a   1.000
_cell.length_b   1.000
_cell.length_c   1.000
_cell.angle_alpha   90.00
_cell.angle_beta   90.00
_cell.angle_gamma   90.00
#
_symmetry.space_group_name_H-M   'P 1'
#
loop_
_entity.id
_entity.type
_entity.pdbx_description
1 polymer ?
#
loop_
_entity_poly.entity_id
_entity_poly.type
_entity_poly.pdbx_seq_one_letter_code
_entity_poly.pdbx_strand_id
1 'polypeptide(L)'
;MTRTTAFERTAQAAQVRRSKAVLLPIARAEADRVSLQVHVALDAMRRKRGNLDAARTLCQVTIVTGLLIEAGYGDATFEQLKEAESILFAAFNRGRHSDLWMLEEEEFQHFAIIVATYDYQMRRAPLAAIIEAGHRLERFRAGESFDRMAYRRA
;
A
#
# COMPACT_ATOMS: atom_id res chain seq x y z
N MET A 1 -0.71 38.77 33.98
CA MET A 1 -0.46 38.42 32.57
C MET A 1 0.78 37.54 32.48
N THR A 2 0.61 36.24 32.40
CA THR A 2 1.70 35.25 32.42
C THR A 2 2.40 35.24 31.06
N ARG A 3 3.65 35.70 31.04
CA ARG A 3 4.47 35.82 29.85
C ARG A 3 4.95 34.40 29.47
N THR A 4 4.29 33.76 28.51
CA THR A 4 4.66 32.44 28.00
C THR A 4 6.12 32.46 27.56
N THR A 5 6.92 31.53 28.09
CA THR A 5 8.36 31.53 27.88
C THR A 5 8.68 31.18 26.42
N ALA A 6 9.77 31.73 25.89
CA ALA A 6 10.16 31.51 24.48
C ALA A 6 10.32 30.01 24.13
N PHE A 7 10.69 29.19 25.12
CA PHE A 7 10.81 27.74 24.99
C PHE A 7 9.47 27.04 24.73
N GLU A 8 8.41 27.38 25.48
CA GLU A 8 7.06 26.84 25.30
C GLU A 8 6.50 27.18 23.91
N ARG A 9 6.75 28.40 23.43
CA ARG A 9 6.38 28.82 22.07
C ARG A 9 7.11 28.02 20.99
N THR A 10 8.37 27.67 21.23
CA THR A 10 9.20 26.90 20.28
C THR A 10 8.75 25.43 20.24
N ALA A 11 8.46 24.84 21.40
CA ALA A 11 7.91 23.49 21.52
C ALA A 11 6.52 23.37 20.88
N GLN A 12 5.64 24.34 21.13
CA GLN A 12 4.31 24.39 20.50
C GLN A 12 4.39 24.54 18.98
N ALA A 13 5.30 25.39 18.48
CA ALA A 13 5.54 25.54 17.05
C ALA A 13 6.11 24.25 16.42
N ALA A 14 7.01 23.53 17.10
CA ALA A 14 7.53 22.25 16.65
C ALA A 14 6.44 21.17 16.60
N GLN A 15 5.53 21.16 17.59
CA GLN A 15 4.38 20.25 17.62
C GLN A 15 3.39 20.54 16.49
N VAL A 16 3.09 21.81 16.21
CA VAL A 16 2.25 22.22 15.07
C VAL A 16 2.93 21.87 13.74
N ARG A 17 4.25 21.99 13.63
CA ARG A 17 4.99 21.54 12.43
C ARG A 17 4.88 20.03 12.25
N ARG A 18 5.00 19.24 13.33
CA ARG A 18 4.80 17.78 13.29
C ARG A 18 3.36 17.40 12.91
N SER A 19 2.36 18.09 13.45
CA SER A 19 0.95 17.82 13.08
C SER A 19 0.62 18.27 11.66
N LYS A 20 1.33 19.26 11.10
CA LYS A 20 1.22 19.60 9.67
C LYS A 20 2.01 18.65 8.78
N ALA A 21 3.11 18.06 9.26
CA ALA A 21 3.90 17.12 8.49
C ALA A 21 3.09 15.87 8.08
N VAL A 22 2.13 15.43 8.90
CA VAL A 22 1.24 14.31 8.53
C VAL A 22 0.26 14.62 7.41
N LEU A 23 0.08 15.90 7.05
CA LEU A 23 -0.73 16.35 5.92
C LEU A 23 0.06 16.37 4.61
N LEU A 24 1.39 16.22 4.67
CA LEU A 24 2.25 16.17 3.50
C LEU A 24 2.51 14.70 3.11
N PRO A 25 2.79 14.43 1.82
CA PRO A 25 3.30 13.15 1.41
C PRO A 25 4.61 12.78 2.12
N ILE A 26 4.93 11.49 2.13
CA ILE A 26 6.22 11.02 2.61
C ILE A 26 7.38 11.61 1.79
N ALA A 27 8.58 11.60 2.37
CA ALA A 27 9.77 12.04 1.66
C ALA A 27 9.97 11.21 0.38
N ARG A 28 10.35 11.86 -0.72
CA ARG A 28 10.51 11.20 -2.02
C ARG A 28 11.46 10.00 -1.97
N ALA A 29 12.55 10.10 -1.22
CA ALA A 29 13.49 9.00 -1.03
C ALA A 29 12.85 7.77 -0.37
N GLU A 30 11.92 7.98 0.57
CA GLU A 30 11.18 6.87 1.19
C GLU A 30 10.14 6.29 0.23
N ALA A 31 9.44 7.13 -0.54
CA ALA A 31 8.52 6.66 -1.57
C ALA A 31 9.24 5.79 -2.60
N ASP A 32 10.38 6.26 -3.13
CA ASP A 32 11.17 5.51 -4.10
C ASP A 32 11.73 4.21 -3.50
N ARG A 33 12.11 4.21 -2.21
CA ARG A 33 12.58 3.01 -1.50
C ARG A 33 11.50 1.95 -1.38
N VAL A 34 10.29 2.32 -0.94
CA VAL A 34 9.19 1.34 -0.80
C VAL A 34 8.71 0.86 -2.18
N SER A 35 8.59 1.76 -3.15
CA SER A 35 8.27 1.40 -4.54
C SER A 35 9.26 0.39 -5.12
N LEU A 36 10.57 0.60 -4.91
CA LEU A 36 11.58 -0.33 -5.42
C LEU A 36 11.40 -1.76 -4.89
N GLN A 37 11.06 -1.91 -3.60
CA GLN A 37 10.82 -3.23 -3.01
C GLN A 37 9.66 -3.95 -3.70
N VAL A 38 8.60 -3.21 -4.05
CA VAL A 38 7.44 -3.73 -4.78
C VAL A 38 7.81 -4.14 -6.20
N HIS A 39 8.54 -3.30 -6.92
CA HIS A 39 8.98 -3.61 -8.29
C HIS A 39 9.90 -4.84 -8.34
N VAL A 40 10.79 -5.01 -7.35
CA VAL A 40 11.63 -6.22 -7.24
C VAL A 40 10.79 -7.47 -7.00
N ALA A 41 9.78 -7.40 -6.12
CA ALA A 41 8.86 -8.51 -5.90
C ALA A 41 8.09 -8.88 -7.18
N LEU A 42 7.61 -7.87 -7.91
CA LEU A 42 6.89 -8.06 -9.17
C LEU A 42 7.77 -8.70 -10.26
N ASP A 43 9.00 -8.20 -10.45
CA ASP A 43 9.94 -8.75 -11.43
C ASP A 43 10.36 -10.19 -11.07
N ALA A 44 10.56 -10.49 -9.78
CA ALA A 44 10.86 -11.84 -9.32
C ALA A 44 9.74 -12.82 -9.66
N MET A 45 8.48 -12.45 -9.38
CA MET A 45 7.30 -13.25 -9.72
C MET A 45 7.17 -13.46 -11.25
N ARG A 46 7.38 -12.41 -12.06
CA ARG A 46 7.36 -12.52 -13.52
C ARG A 46 8.40 -13.49 -14.06
N ARG A 47 9.61 -13.49 -13.49
CA ARG A 47 10.72 -14.36 -13.91
C ARG A 47 10.63 -15.79 -13.38
N LYS A 48 9.53 -16.17 -12.72
CA LYS A 48 9.35 -17.47 -12.06
C LYS A 48 10.43 -17.74 -11.00
N ARG A 49 10.95 -16.67 -10.39
CA ARG A 49 11.91 -16.67 -9.29
C ARG A 49 11.32 -15.99 -8.05
N GLY A 50 9.99 -15.92 -7.99
CA GLY A 50 9.29 -15.39 -6.84
C GLY A 50 9.44 -16.30 -5.63
N ASN A 51 8.94 -15.84 -4.50
CA ASN A 51 8.83 -16.60 -3.28
C ASN A 51 7.58 -16.13 -2.51
N LEU A 52 7.31 -16.76 -1.37
CA LEU A 52 6.19 -16.39 -0.50
C LEU A 52 6.23 -14.90 -0.12
N ASP A 53 7.41 -14.34 0.14
CA ASP A 53 7.54 -12.93 0.54
C ASP A 53 7.22 -11.98 -0.61
N ALA A 54 7.64 -12.29 -1.84
CA ALA A 54 7.27 -11.51 -3.02
C ALA A 54 5.75 -11.53 -3.25
N ALA A 55 5.11 -12.70 -3.16
CA ALA A 55 3.65 -12.81 -3.26
C ALA A 55 2.95 -12.05 -2.11
N ARG A 56 3.48 -12.12 -0.89
CA ARG A 56 2.98 -11.36 0.26
C ARG A 56 3.12 -9.85 0.06
N THR A 57 4.24 -9.37 -0.47
CA THR A 57 4.46 -7.96 -0.80
C THR A 57 3.41 -7.49 -1.81
N LEU A 58 3.17 -8.23 -2.89
CA LEU A 58 2.16 -7.88 -3.88
C LEU A 58 0.74 -7.85 -3.26
N CYS A 59 0.42 -8.81 -2.38
CA CYS A 59 -0.85 -8.82 -1.66
C CYS A 59 -1.03 -7.58 -0.74
N GLN A 60 0.00 -7.24 0.04
CA GLN A 60 -0.02 -6.06 0.90
C GLN A 60 -0.18 -4.77 0.09
N VAL A 61 0.49 -4.69 -1.07
CA VAL A 61 0.38 -3.54 -1.98
C VAL A 61 -1.03 -3.42 -2.54
N THR A 62 -1.64 -4.51 -3.03
CA THR A 62 -3.03 -4.50 -3.51
C THR A 62 -3.99 -3.99 -2.43
N ILE A 63 -3.83 -4.48 -1.20
CA ILE A 63 -4.63 -4.03 -0.05
C ILE A 63 -4.43 -2.53 0.20
N VAL A 64 -3.19 -2.08 0.36
CA VAL A 64 -2.89 -0.66 0.63
C VAL A 64 -3.38 0.24 -0.50
N THR A 65 -3.25 -0.19 -1.75
CA THR A 65 -3.74 0.54 -2.91
C THR A 65 -5.26 0.69 -2.89
N GLY A 66 -6.00 -0.38 -2.59
CA GLY A 66 -7.45 -0.31 -2.42
C GLY A 66 -7.87 0.63 -1.28
N LEU A 67 -7.19 0.54 -0.13
CA LEU A 67 -7.42 1.41 1.02
C LEU A 67 -7.21 2.90 0.71
N LEU A 68 -6.19 3.21 -0.09
CA LEU A 68 -5.89 4.58 -0.50
C LEU A 68 -6.85 5.09 -1.58
N ILE A 69 -7.32 4.24 -2.48
CA ILE A 69 -8.40 4.57 -3.43
C ILE A 69 -9.68 4.92 -2.68
N GLU A 70 -10.07 4.13 -1.65
CA GLU A 70 -11.22 4.44 -0.80
C GLU A 70 -11.12 5.82 -0.14
N ALA A 71 -9.90 6.22 0.22
CA ALA A 71 -9.59 7.52 0.80
C ALA A 71 -9.47 8.65 -0.25
N GLY A 72 -9.66 8.36 -1.54
CA GLY A 72 -9.65 9.33 -2.64
C GLY A 72 -8.29 9.55 -3.30
N TYR A 73 -7.33 8.64 -3.09
CA TYR A 73 -5.98 8.74 -3.64
C TYR A 73 -5.75 7.68 -4.71
N GLY A 74 -6.14 7.96 -5.94
CA GLY A 74 -5.93 7.10 -7.09
C GLY A 74 -7.22 6.52 -7.64
N ASP A 75 -7.11 5.98 -8.85
CA ASP A 75 -8.25 5.52 -9.64
C ASP A 75 -8.00 4.05 -10.01
N ALA A 76 -8.82 3.16 -9.47
CA ALA A 76 -8.97 1.81 -9.98
C ALA A 76 -10.42 1.38 -9.84
N THR A 77 -10.90 0.57 -10.78
CA THR A 77 -12.25 0.01 -10.69
C THR A 77 -12.30 -1.13 -9.67
N PHE A 78 -13.49 -1.40 -9.14
CA PHE A 78 -13.70 -2.56 -8.28
C PHE A 78 -13.29 -3.86 -8.99
N GLU A 79 -13.58 -3.97 -10.28
CA GLU A 79 -13.21 -5.12 -11.10
C GLU A 79 -11.70 -5.32 -11.13
N GLN A 80 -10.91 -4.25 -11.24
CA GLN A 80 -9.45 -4.34 -11.24
C GLN A 80 -8.90 -4.89 -9.91
N LEU A 81 -9.43 -4.45 -8.78
CA LEU A 81 -8.99 -4.92 -7.46
C LEU A 81 -9.42 -6.37 -7.22
N LYS A 82 -10.66 -6.72 -7.61
CA LYS A 82 -11.16 -8.10 -7.52
C LYS A 82 -10.37 -9.08 -8.39
N GLU A 83 -10.01 -8.68 -9.61
CA GLU A 83 -9.18 -9.49 -10.48
C GLU A 83 -7.80 -9.75 -9.86
N ALA A 84 -7.20 -8.73 -9.26
CA ALA A 84 -5.91 -8.87 -8.57
C ALA A 84 -5.98 -9.81 -7.37
N GLU A 85 -7.07 -9.80 -6.61
CA GLU A 85 -7.32 -10.77 -5.55
C GLU A 85 -7.41 -12.20 -6.09
N SER A 86 -8.10 -12.42 -7.20
CA SER A 86 -8.21 -13.71 -7.87
C SER A 86 -6.83 -14.24 -8.32
N ILE A 87 -6.05 -13.38 -8.98
CA ILE A 87 -4.68 -13.69 -9.41
C ILE A 87 -3.79 -14.06 -8.22
N LEU A 88 -3.83 -13.29 -7.13
CA LEU A 88 -3.05 -13.59 -5.91
C LEU A 88 -3.49 -14.92 -5.30
N PHE A 89 -4.80 -15.18 -5.20
CA PHE A 89 -5.31 -16.45 -4.69
C PHE A 89 -4.80 -17.64 -5.50
N ALA A 90 -4.80 -17.53 -6.83
CA ALA A 90 -4.23 -18.53 -7.71
C ALA A 90 -2.72 -18.71 -7.47
N ALA A 91 -1.96 -17.61 -7.37
CA ALA A 91 -0.52 -17.65 -7.08
C ALA A 91 -0.21 -18.29 -5.72
N PHE A 92 -0.97 -17.96 -4.66
CA PHE A 92 -0.83 -18.59 -3.34
C PHE A 92 -1.19 -20.07 -3.37
N ASN A 93 -2.23 -20.47 -4.10
CA ASN A 93 -2.57 -21.89 -4.25
C ASN A 93 -1.48 -22.66 -4.98
N ARG A 94 -0.94 -22.12 -6.08
CA ARG A 94 0.22 -22.72 -6.78
C ARG A 94 1.41 -22.84 -5.84
N GLY A 95 1.84 -21.73 -5.23
CA GLY A 95 2.99 -21.70 -4.33
C GLY A 95 2.88 -22.68 -3.14
N ARG A 96 1.69 -22.84 -2.55
CA ARG A 96 1.48 -23.81 -1.46
C ARG A 96 1.59 -25.27 -1.88
N HIS A 97 1.23 -25.61 -3.12
CA HIS A 97 1.22 -27.01 -3.59
C HIS A 97 2.52 -27.40 -4.30
N SER A 98 3.16 -26.48 -5.02
CA SER A 98 4.30 -26.78 -5.89
C SER A 98 5.55 -25.94 -5.62
N ASP A 99 5.52 -25.05 -4.61
CA ASP A 99 6.56 -24.06 -4.32
C ASP A 99 6.90 -23.15 -5.54
N LEU A 100 5.97 -23.06 -6.49
CA LEU A 100 6.10 -22.22 -7.67
C LEU A 100 5.39 -20.88 -7.45
N TRP A 101 6.19 -19.84 -7.26
CA TRP A 101 5.74 -18.47 -7.04
C TRP A 101 5.99 -17.64 -8.29
N MET A 102 4.93 -17.46 -9.09
CA MET A 102 5.04 -16.75 -10.35
C MET A 102 3.74 -16.06 -10.76
N LEU A 103 3.88 -15.09 -11.65
CA LEU A 103 2.80 -14.52 -12.43
C LEU A 103 3.02 -14.84 -13.91
N GLU A 104 1.97 -15.25 -14.60
CA GLU A 104 1.95 -15.29 -16.06
C GLU A 104 1.94 -13.88 -16.65
N GLU A 105 2.19 -13.72 -17.95
CA GLU A 105 2.37 -12.39 -18.54
C GLU A 105 1.11 -11.50 -18.39
N GLU A 106 -0.10 -12.05 -18.57
CA GLU A 106 -1.36 -11.32 -18.34
C GLU A 106 -1.53 -10.90 -16.88
N GLU A 107 -1.24 -11.82 -15.95
CA GLU A 107 -1.26 -11.58 -14.51
C GLU A 107 -0.25 -10.47 -14.13
N PHE A 108 0.95 -10.48 -14.72
CA PHE A 108 1.97 -9.46 -14.54
C PHE A 108 1.52 -8.09 -15.05
N GLN A 109 0.92 -7.99 -16.23
CA GLN A 109 0.43 -6.72 -16.77
C GLN A 109 -0.63 -6.11 -15.85
N HIS A 110 -1.51 -6.94 -15.29
CA HIS A 110 -2.50 -6.48 -14.31
C HIS A 110 -1.85 -5.91 -13.05
N PHE A 111 -0.85 -6.60 -12.51
CA PHE A 111 -0.10 -6.13 -11.35
C PHE A 111 0.75 -4.89 -11.64
N ALA A 112 1.26 -4.72 -12.87
CA ALA A 112 2.01 -3.53 -13.26
C ALA A 112 1.14 -2.27 -13.13
N ILE A 113 -0.16 -2.35 -13.43
CA ILE A 113 -1.11 -1.25 -13.23
C ILE A 113 -1.26 -0.94 -11.74
N ILE A 114 -1.43 -1.95 -10.90
CA ILE A 114 -1.57 -1.78 -9.44
C ILE A 114 -0.31 -1.14 -8.84
N VAL A 115 0.87 -1.63 -9.22
CA VAL A 115 2.14 -1.08 -8.74
C VAL A 115 2.33 0.36 -9.21
N ALA A 116 1.95 0.69 -10.45
CA ALA A 116 1.98 2.07 -10.92
C ALA A 116 1.04 2.99 -10.12
N THR A 117 -0.16 2.50 -9.77
CA THR A 117 -1.10 3.21 -8.90
C THR A 117 -0.53 3.39 -7.49
N TYR A 118 0.11 2.36 -6.94
CA TYR A 118 0.82 2.43 -5.66
C TYR A 118 1.94 3.49 -5.67
N ASP A 119 2.76 3.53 -6.72
CA ASP A 119 3.82 4.54 -6.87
C ASP A 119 3.26 5.97 -6.90
N TYR A 120 2.17 6.16 -7.63
CA TYR A 120 1.44 7.43 -7.66
C TYR A 120 0.93 7.82 -6.28
N GLN A 121 0.33 6.87 -5.56
CA GLN A 121 -0.18 7.05 -4.21
C GLN A 121 0.91 7.43 -3.21
N MET A 122 2.03 6.71 -3.19
CA MET A 122 3.13 6.97 -2.24
C MET A 122 3.75 8.36 -2.42
N ARG A 123 3.66 8.94 -3.63
CA ARG A 123 4.17 10.28 -3.93
C ARG A 123 3.20 11.42 -3.59
N ARG A 124 1.92 11.12 -3.35
CA ARG A 124 0.86 12.15 -3.30
C ARG A 124 -0.09 12.04 -2.12
N ALA A 125 -0.33 10.83 -1.62
CA ALA A 125 -1.16 10.62 -0.45
C ALA A 125 -0.49 11.25 0.78
N PRO A 126 -1.22 12.01 1.61
CA PRO A 126 -0.72 12.49 2.89
C PRO A 126 -0.25 11.33 3.76
N LEU A 127 0.82 11.55 4.54
CA LEU A 127 1.35 10.55 5.47
C LEU A 127 0.27 10.01 6.42
N ALA A 128 -0.69 10.83 6.86
CA ALA A 128 -1.81 10.37 7.68
C ALA A 128 -2.64 9.26 7.01
N ALA A 129 -2.90 9.37 5.70
CA ALA A 129 -3.66 8.37 4.95
C ALA A 129 -2.85 7.07 4.78
N ILE A 130 -1.53 7.19 4.55
CA ILE A 130 -0.63 6.04 4.45
C ILE A 130 -0.54 5.29 5.79
N ILE A 131 -0.44 6.02 6.91
CA ILE A 131 -0.43 5.44 8.26
C ILE A 131 -1.74 4.70 8.53
N GLU A 132 -2.89 5.30 8.24
CA GLU A 132 -4.19 4.63 8.45
C GLU A 132 -4.34 3.39 7.58
N ALA A 133 -3.90 3.43 6.31
CA ALA A 133 -3.88 2.26 5.45
C ALA A 133 -2.99 1.14 6.03
N GLY A 134 -1.82 1.49 6.57
CA GLY A 134 -0.94 0.56 7.28
C GLY A 134 -1.60 -0.05 8.52
N HIS A 135 -2.27 0.75 9.36
CA HIS A 135 -3.00 0.24 10.52
C HIS A 135 -4.14 -0.70 10.12
N ARG A 136 -4.88 -0.40 9.05
CA ARG A 136 -5.94 -1.27 8.51
C ARG A 136 -5.36 -2.60 8.01
N LEU A 137 -4.20 -2.57 7.34
CA LEU A 137 -3.51 -3.77 6.92
C LEU A 137 -3.09 -4.65 8.11
N GLU A 138 -2.56 -4.06 9.18
CA GLU A 138 -2.17 -4.83 10.38
C GLU A 138 -3.37 -5.46 11.09
N ARG A 139 -4.50 -4.75 11.19
CA ARG A 139 -5.76 -5.31 11.71
C ARG A 139 -6.23 -6.52 10.90
N PHE A 140 -6.15 -6.42 9.57
CA PHE A 140 -6.45 -7.56 8.70
C PHE A 140 -5.51 -8.74 8.95
N ARG A 141 -4.21 -8.49 9.08
CA ARG A 141 -3.22 -9.54 9.39
C ARG A 141 -3.48 -10.21 10.75
N ALA A 142 -4.07 -9.49 11.69
CA ALA A 142 -4.49 -10.02 12.99
C ALA A 142 -5.77 -10.87 12.93
N GLY A 143 -6.38 -11.04 11.75
CA GLY A 143 -7.57 -11.86 11.55
C GLY A 143 -8.89 -11.11 11.74
N GLU A 144 -8.85 -9.77 11.84
CA GLU A 144 -10.09 -8.98 11.80
C GLU A 144 -10.74 -9.10 10.41
N SER A 145 -12.05 -9.37 10.39
CA SER A 145 -12.83 -9.45 9.15
C SER A 145 -12.70 -8.16 8.34
N PHE A 146 -12.42 -8.33 7.05
CA PHE A 146 -12.45 -7.26 6.06
C PHE A 146 -13.86 -6.82 5.67
N ASP A 147 -14.94 -7.21 6.37
CA ASP A 147 -16.36 -6.99 6.02
C ASP A 147 -16.77 -5.55 5.61
N ARG A 148 -15.89 -4.56 5.76
CA ARG A 148 -16.07 -3.18 5.29
C ARG A 148 -15.36 -2.83 3.98
N MET A 149 -14.60 -3.73 3.36
CA MET A 149 -14.09 -3.60 1.98
C MET A 149 -15.17 -3.95 0.97
N ALA A 150 -16.39 -3.44 1.19
CA ALA A 150 -17.34 -3.29 0.10
C ALA A 150 -16.78 -2.16 -0.77
N TYR A 151 -15.85 -2.49 -1.65
CA TYR A 151 -15.47 -1.66 -2.78
C TYR A 151 -16.76 -1.12 -3.36
N ARG A 152 -16.98 0.18 -3.13
CA ARG A 152 -18.30 0.79 -3.19
C ARG A 152 -18.89 0.44 -4.56
N ARG A 153 -19.90 -0.44 -4.57
CA ARG A 153 -20.71 -0.68 -5.76
C ARG A 153 -21.34 0.67 -6.06
N ALA A 154 -20.79 1.36 -7.05
CA ALA A 154 -21.46 2.51 -7.66
C ALA A 154 -22.76 2.02 -8.30
#